data_AF-A0A960LR54-F1
#
_entry.id   AF-A0A960LR54-F1
#
_cell.length_a   1.000
_cell.length_b   1.000
_cell.length_c   1.000
_cell.angle_alpha   90.00
_cell.angle_beta   90.00
_cell.angle_gamma   90.00
#
_symmetry.space_group_name_H-M   'P 1'
#
loop_
_entity.id
_entity.type
_entity.pdbx_description
1 polymer ?
#
loop_
_entity_poly.entity_id
_entity_poly.type
_entity_poly.pdbx_seq_one_letter_code
_entity_poly.pdbx_strand_id
1 'polypeptide(L)'
;ECAIVPVIRRLIRKGLPVSCAITYMLSAPIINPIVVISTYNAFNSEQGKFLIRQVKDAEPDGPLFVTMSRLIIAFIVTVGMGMLVLKMRRDTILRPEILAGSGSGGHAEADDHAHSHGHEDHDHGKTADASPPHSQRLVHAMRTAMRDFIDTGMYFSIGVAITALFKAYVTDDLVVLFNQSEYIGVNLMMILAFVLSLCSTSDAFIAANFPVPLSAKLAFLVFGPMMDVKLVFMYLSVFKRRFVTGMAVGLFFVIGALCYFWMHVA
;
A
#
# COMPACT_ATOMS: atom_id res chain seq x y z
N GLU A 1 6.29 1.32 -4.07
CA GLU A 1 5.15 0.88 -3.24
C GLU A 1 5.63 0.44 -1.87
N CYS A 2 6.31 -0.70 -1.75
CA CYS A 2 6.58 -1.31 -0.45
C CYS A 2 7.58 -0.55 0.43
N ALA A 3 8.48 0.24 -0.16
CA ALA A 3 9.40 1.13 0.57
C ALA A 3 8.68 2.22 1.39
N ILE A 4 7.38 2.43 1.17
CA ILE A 4 6.59 3.43 1.90
C ILE A 4 6.36 3.04 3.36
N VAL A 5 6.24 1.74 3.66
CA VAL A 5 5.90 1.26 5.00
C VAL A 5 6.97 1.58 6.03
N PRO A 6 8.28 1.30 5.80
CA PRO A 6 9.32 1.66 6.77
C PRO A 6 9.45 3.18 6.94
N VAL A 7 9.26 3.95 5.86
CA VAL A 7 9.25 5.42 5.90
C VAL A 7 8.11 5.90 6.80
N ILE A 8 6.90 5.39 6.59
CA ILE A 8 5.72 5.77 7.38
C ILE A 8 5.84 5.31 8.83
N ARG A 9 6.41 4.12 9.09
CA ARG A 9 6.74 3.66 10.45
C ARG A 9 7.58 4.69 11.20
N ARG A 10 8.59 5.28 10.54
CA ARG A 10 9.44 6.33 11.14
C ARG A 10 8.70 7.64 11.31
N LEU A 11 7.85 8.03 10.35
CA LEU A 11 7.06 9.25 10.45
C LEU A 11 6.02 9.16 11.58
N ILE A 12 5.38 8.01 11.77
CA ILE A 12 4.48 7.76 12.90
C ILE A 12 5.25 7.90 14.22
N ARG A 13 6.46 7.32 14.32
CA ARG A 13 7.32 7.50 15.52
C ARG A 13 7.62 8.97 15.80
N LYS A 14 7.76 9.80 14.77
CA LYS A 14 7.97 11.25 14.88
C LYS A 14 6.68 12.05 15.13
N GLY A 15 5.53 11.40 15.29
CA GLY A 15 4.26 12.04 15.64
C GLY A 15 3.25 12.21 14.49
N LEU A 16 3.50 11.64 13.30
CA LEU A 16 2.53 11.68 12.21
C LEU A 16 1.22 10.99 12.62
N PRO A 17 0.04 11.63 12.41
CA PRO A 17 -1.25 11.00 12.68
C PRO A 17 -1.44 9.70 11.88
N VAL A 18 -1.99 8.69 12.55
CA VAL A 18 -2.17 7.33 11.98
C VAL A 18 -3.13 7.32 10.79
N SER A 19 -4.15 8.18 10.80
CA SER A 19 -5.06 8.38 9.67
C SER A 19 -4.30 8.82 8.42
N CYS A 20 -3.49 9.88 8.53
CA CYS A 20 -2.67 10.37 7.42
C CYS A 20 -1.70 9.30 6.91
N ALA A 21 -1.08 8.55 7.84
CA ALA A 21 -0.19 7.46 7.52
C ALA A 21 -0.88 6.37 6.67
N ILE A 22 -2.05 5.89 7.09
CA ILE A 22 -2.78 4.83 6.38
C ILE A 22 -3.30 5.33 5.03
N THR A 23 -3.90 6.53 5.00
CA THR A 23 -4.36 7.12 3.73
C THR A 23 -3.22 7.23 2.74
N TYR A 24 -2.05 7.69 3.17
CA TYR A 24 -0.87 7.79 2.30
C TYR A 24 -0.35 6.42 1.86
N MET A 25 -0.28 5.43 2.77
CA MET A 25 0.18 4.07 2.45
C MET A 25 -0.70 3.37 1.41
N LEU A 26 -2.01 3.61 1.44
CA LEU A 26 -2.97 3.03 0.48
C LEU A 26 -3.04 3.83 -0.83
N SER A 27 -2.89 5.15 -0.77
CA SER A 27 -3.03 6.05 -1.93
C SER A 27 -1.78 6.09 -2.81
N ALA A 28 -0.60 6.19 -2.22
CA ALA A 28 0.66 6.35 -2.95
C ALA A 28 0.97 5.28 -4.01
N PRO A 29 0.69 3.98 -3.81
CA PRO A 29 0.93 2.98 -4.85
C PRO A 29 -0.05 3.08 -6.03
N ILE A 30 -1.26 3.64 -5.87
CA ILE A 30 -2.27 3.66 -6.94
C ILE A 30 -2.35 5.01 -7.63
N ILE A 31 -2.29 6.10 -6.86
CA ILE A 31 -2.33 7.48 -7.37
C ILE A 31 -0.90 7.91 -7.71
N ASN A 32 -0.26 7.16 -8.60
CA ASN A 32 1.10 7.39 -9.07
C ASN A 32 1.08 7.65 -10.59
N PRO A 33 1.71 8.72 -11.10
CA PRO A 33 1.79 8.98 -12.54
C PRO A 33 2.27 7.78 -13.37
N ILE A 34 3.22 7.00 -12.84
CA ILE A 34 3.73 5.80 -13.54
C ILE A 34 2.63 4.75 -13.68
N VAL A 35 1.80 4.60 -12.65
CA VAL A 35 0.68 3.65 -12.64
C VAL A 35 -0.40 4.09 -13.61
N VAL A 36 -0.73 5.39 -13.64
CA VAL A 36 -1.67 5.96 -14.61
C VAL A 36 -1.21 5.69 -16.04
N ILE A 37 0.04 5.99 -16.37
CA ILE A 37 0.60 5.78 -17.72
C ILE A 37 0.64 4.28 -18.06
N SER A 38 1.06 3.43 -17.13
CA SER A 38 1.12 1.97 -17.37
C SER A 38 -0.26 1.36 -17.57
N THR A 39 -1.27 1.79 -16.79
CA THR A 39 -2.65 1.33 -16.93
C THR A 39 -3.21 1.73 -18.29
N TYR A 40 -3.02 3.00 -18.67
CA TYR A 40 -3.44 3.48 -19.97
C TYR A 40 -2.82 2.67 -21.11
N ASN A 41 -1.50 2.44 -21.08
CA ASN A 41 -0.79 1.70 -22.12
C ASN A 41 -1.18 0.22 -22.17
N ALA A 42 -1.35 -0.43 -21.02
CA ALA A 42 -1.74 -1.84 -20.95
C ALA A 42 -3.09 -2.08 -21.62
N PHE A 43 -4.08 -1.23 -21.33
CA PHE A 43 -5.43 -1.36 -21.90
C PHE A 43 -5.54 -0.77 -23.32
N ASN A 44 -4.60 0.09 -23.73
CA ASN A 44 -4.51 0.61 -25.11
C ASN A 44 -3.80 -0.36 -26.09
N SER A 45 -3.18 -1.43 -25.58
CA SER A 45 -2.61 -2.49 -26.42
C SER A 45 -3.68 -3.20 -27.27
N GLU A 46 -3.29 -3.77 -28.41
CA GLU A 46 -4.21 -4.51 -29.30
C GLU A 46 -4.96 -5.64 -28.55
N GLN A 47 -4.25 -6.36 -27.67
CA GLN A 47 -4.84 -7.39 -26.83
C GLN A 47 -5.80 -6.82 -25.78
N GLY A 48 -5.45 -5.71 -25.14
CA GLY A 48 -6.32 -5.01 -24.19
C GLY A 48 -7.62 -4.54 -24.86
N LYS A 49 -7.50 -3.87 -26.00
CA LYS A 49 -8.65 -3.41 -26.81
C LYS A 49 -9.53 -4.57 -27.28
N PHE A 50 -8.93 -5.65 -27.77
CA PHE A 50 -9.67 -6.82 -28.22
C PHE A 50 -10.51 -7.44 -27.10
N LEU A 51 -9.91 -7.66 -25.92
CA LEU A 51 -10.60 -8.28 -24.78
C LEU A 51 -11.65 -7.37 -24.16
N ILE A 52 -11.46 -6.05 -24.21
CA ILE A 52 -12.48 -5.09 -23.79
C ILE A 52 -13.68 -5.12 -24.76
N ARG A 53 -13.44 -5.17 -26.07
CA ARG A 53 -14.49 -5.12 -27.11
C ARG A 53 -15.36 -6.37 -27.21
N GLN A 54 -14.97 -7.49 -26.59
CA GLN A 54 -15.78 -8.71 -26.51
C GLN A 54 -16.91 -8.62 -25.46
N VAL A 55 -16.89 -7.61 -24.58
CA VAL A 55 -17.99 -7.32 -23.66
C VAL A 55 -19.03 -6.50 -24.44
N LYS A 56 -20.21 -7.09 -24.58
CA LYS A 56 -21.29 -6.61 -25.44
C LYS A 56 -22.00 -5.44 -24.74
N ASP A 57 -22.06 -4.32 -25.44
CA ASP A 57 -22.85 -3.11 -25.16
C ASP A 57 -22.11 -1.93 -24.51
N ALA A 58 -22.20 -0.81 -25.22
CA ALA A 58 -21.77 0.55 -24.89
C ALA A 58 -20.31 0.92 -25.20
N GLU A 59 -20.18 2.06 -25.85
CA GLU A 59 -18.95 2.78 -26.10
C GLU A 59 -18.64 3.74 -24.91
N PRO A 60 -18.25 3.23 -23.72
CA PRO A 60 -17.40 3.97 -22.79
C PRO A 60 -16.15 3.20 -22.32
N ASP A 61 -15.93 1.94 -22.73
CA ASP A 61 -14.82 1.10 -22.24
C ASP A 61 -13.47 1.39 -22.93
N GLY A 62 -13.03 2.65 -22.93
CA GLY A 62 -11.70 3.03 -23.41
C GLY A 62 -10.60 2.72 -22.38
N PRO A 63 -9.31 2.68 -22.78
CA PRO A 63 -8.18 2.61 -21.85
C PRO A 63 -8.20 3.74 -20.81
N LEU A 64 -8.73 4.90 -21.21
CA LEU A 64 -8.93 6.06 -20.36
C LEU A 64 -10.01 5.82 -19.30
N PHE A 65 -11.12 5.15 -19.64
CA PHE A 65 -12.17 4.81 -18.68
C PHE A 65 -11.67 3.87 -17.59
N VAL A 66 -10.92 2.83 -17.96
CA VAL A 66 -10.31 1.90 -16.98
C VAL A 66 -9.37 2.66 -16.03
N THR A 67 -8.54 3.54 -16.59
CA THR A 67 -7.56 4.32 -15.83
C THR A 67 -8.25 5.30 -14.87
N MET A 68 -9.25 6.03 -15.35
CA MET A 68 -9.99 6.99 -14.52
C MET A 68 -10.82 6.28 -13.46
N SER A 69 -11.49 5.18 -13.80
CA SER A 69 -12.23 4.36 -12.84
C SER A 69 -11.32 3.81 -11.74
N ARG A 70 -10.12 3.32 -12.10
CA ARG A 70 -9.10 2.89 -11.12
C ARG A 70 -8.77 4.01 -10.13
N LEU A 71 -8.53 5.23 -10.64
CA LEU A 71 -8.19 6.38 -9.80
C LEU A 71 -9.35 6.85 -8.92
N ILE A 72 -10.57 6.92 -9.47
CA ILE A 72 -11.76 7.37 -8.74
C ILE A 72 -12.10 6.40 -7.62
N ILE A 73 -12.16 5.10 -7.91
CA ILE A 73 -12.45 4.08 -6.90
C ILE A 73 -11.35 4.10 -5.82
N ALA A 74 -10.08 4.18 -6.21
CA ALA A 74 -8.99 4.26 -5.25
C ALA A 74 -9.07 5.51 -4.37
N PHE A 75 -9.43 6.67 -4.93
CA PHE A 75 -9.64 7.90 -4.16
C PHE A 75 -10.79 7.75 -3.16
N ILE A 76 -11.93 7.23 -3.58
CA ILE A 76 -13.09 6.99 -2.69
C ILE A 76 -12.71 6.06 -1.54
N VAL A 77 -12.07 4.93 -1.84
CA VAL A 77 -11.67 3.93 -0.85
C VAL A 77 -10.63 4.48 0.14
N THR A 78 -9.62 5.20 -0.35
CA THR A 78 -8.55 5.75 0.50
C THR A 78 -9.05 6.87 1.42
N VAL A 79 -9.90 7.77 0.92
CA VAL A 79 -10.56 8.81 1.72
C VAL A 79 -11.50 8.18 2.74
N GLY A 80 -12.33 7.23 2.32
CA GLY A 80 -13.25 6.50 3.20
C GLY A 80 -12.52 5.78 4.34
N MET A 81 -11.42 5.09 4.03
CA MET A 81 -10.56 4.45 5.03
C MET A 81 -9.92 5.47 5.97
N GLY A 82 -9.40 6.59 5.45
CA GLY A 82 -8.84 7.67 6.26
C GLY A 82 -9.85 8.26 7.25
N MET A 83 -11.08 8.52 6.79
CA MET A 83 -12.18 9.00 7.64
C MET A 83 -12.62 7.98 8.67
N LEU A 84 -12.66 6.69 8.32
CA LEU A 84 -12.96 5.61 9.26
C LEU A 84 -11.89 5.54 10.37
N VAL A 85 -10.61 5.62 10.00
CA VAL A 85 -9.49 5.59 10.94
C VAL A 85 -9.50 6.80 11.88
N LEU A 86 -9.95 7.98 11.42
CA LEU A 86 -10.10 9.15 12.29
C LEU A 86 -11.08 8.92 13.46
N LYS A 87 -12.06 8.02 13.29
CA LYS A 87 -13.02 7.65 14.34
C LYS A 87 -12.48 6.59 15.30
N MET A 88 -11.35 5.96 15.02
CA MET A 88 -10.77 4.88 15.82
C MET A 88 -9.69 5.40 16.78
N ARG A 89 -9.63 4.85 18.00
CA ARG A 89 -8.59 5.23 18.97
C ARG A 89 -7.22 4.65 18.59
N ARG A 90 -6.15 5.46 18.75
CA ARG A 90 -4.77 5.15 18.33
C ARG A 90 -4.21 3.87 18.95
N ASP A 91 -4.58 3.57 20.19
CA ASP A 91 -4.20 2.38 20.95
C ASP A 91 -4.74 1.08 20.34
N THR A 92 -5.82 1.15 19.56
CA THR A 92 -6.40 -0.03 18.90
C THR A 92 -5.68 -0.37 17.59
N ILE A 93 -4.96 0.59 17.00
CA ILE A 93 -4.39 0.48 15.64
C ILE A 93 -2.90 0.12 15.68
N LEU A 94 -2.12 0.83 16.50
CA LEU A 94 -0.66 0.72 16.55
C LEU A 94 -0.18 -0.37 17.52
N ARG A 95 0.97 -0.97 17.22
CA ARG A 95 1.68 -1.83 18.19
C ARG A 95 2.18 -0.99 19.39
N PRO A 96 2.15 -1.55 20.61
CA PRO A 96 2.53 -0.83 21.84
C PRO A 96 3.97 -0.29 21.80
N GLU A 97 4.88 -0.98 21.12
CA GLU A 97 6.28 -0.58 20.96
C GLU A 97 6.46 0.72 20.15
N ILE A 98 5.58 0.96 19.15
CA ILE A 98 5.61 2.21 18.36
C ILE A 98 4.89 3.34 19.11
N LEU A 99 3.83 3.00 19.86
CA LEU A 99 3.13 3.94 20.74
C LEU A 99 4.04 4.49 21.85
N ALA A 100 4.88 3.65 22.46
CA ALA A 100 5.83 4.05 23.50
C ALA A 100 6.88 5.05 22.99
N GLY A 101 7.35 4.88 21.74
CA GLY A 101 8.31 5.80 21.12
C GLY A 101 7.71 7.13 20.65
N SER A 102 6.39 7.23 20.46
CA SER A 102 5.69 8.48 20.12
C SER A 102 5.26 9.29 21.34
N GLY A 103 5.38 8.75 22.56
CA GLY A 103 4.92 9.36 23.80
C GLY A 103 5.89 10.32 24.49
N SER A 104 7.18 10.38 24.10
CA SER A 104 8.18 11.19 24.81
C SER A 104 8.29 12.64 24.33
N GLY A 105 7.26 13.16 23.65
CA GLY A 105 7.21 14.55 23.16
C GLY A 105 6.35 15.49 24.01
N GLY A 106 5.88 15.04 25.18
CA GLY A 106 5.16 15.89 26.14
C GLY A 106 6.08 16.30 27.27
N HIS A 107 6.31 17.61 27.41
CA HIS A 107 6.87 18.19 28.63
C HIS A 107 6.06 17.70 29.84
N ALA A 108 6.72 16.94 30.71
CA ALA A 108 6.30 16.72 32.08
C ALA A 108 7.53 16.99 32.94
N GLU A 109 7.57 18.18 33.53
CA GLU A 109 8.29 18.41 34.78
C GLU A 109 7.84 17.33 35.77
N ALA A 110 8.78 16.47 36.13
CA ALA A 110 8.73 15.68 37.34
C ALA A 110 10.14 15.79 37.93
N ASP A 111 10.23 16.63 38.97
CA ASP A 111 11.34 16.67 39.90
C ASP A 111 11.71 15.25 40.34
N ASP A 112 12.98 14.88 40.15
CA ASP A 112 13.59 13.89 41.04
C ASP A 112 15.05 14.27 41.28
N HIS A 113 15.29 14.78 42.49
CA HIS A 113 16.59 15.15 43.00
C HIS A 113 17.41 13.88 43.28
N ALA A 114 18.54 13.72 42.58
CA ALA A 114 19.63 12.86 43.05
C ALA A 114 20.97 13.52 42.73
N HIS A 115 21.57 14.11 43.77
CA HIS A 115 22.90 14.71 43.76
C HIS A 115 23.99 13.65 43.55
N SER A 116 24.92 13.92 42.62
CA SER A 116 26.28 13.38 42.67
C SER A 116 27.23 14.43 42.09
N HIS A 117 28.02 15.04 42.98
CA HIS A 117 29.08 16.00 42.64
C HIS A 117 30.22 15.31 41.89
N GLY A 118 30.81 16.02 40.93
CA GLY A 118 32.02 15.60 40.22
C GLY A 118 32.52 16.64 39.21
N HIS A 119 33.11 17.71 39.74
CA HIS A 119 34.09 18.67 39.17
C HIS A 119 34.01 19.13 37.69
N GLU A 120 33.83 20.45 37.56
CA GLU A 120 34.69 21.40 36.81
C GLU A 120 35.34 20.91 35.52
N ASP A 121 34.85 21.41 34.38
CA ASP A 121 35.63 22.37 33.59
C ASP A 121 34.72 23.13 32.61
N HIS A 122 34.91 24.44 32.61
CA HIS A 122 34.25 25.40 31.74
C HIS A 122 34.83 25.30 30.31
N ASP A 123 33.99 25.05 29.32
CA ASP A 123 34.13 25.74 28.03
C ASP A 123 32.76 26.02 27.41
N HIS A 124 32.33 27.28 27.51
CA HIS A 124 31.23 27.80 26.71
C HIS A 124 31.72 28.10 25.29
N GLY A 125 32.09 27.04 24.58
CA GLY A 125 32.31 27.06 23.15
C GLY A 125 30.97 27.06 22.42
N LYS A 126 30.50 28.25 22.04
CA LYS A 126 29.47 28.44 21.01
C LYS A 126 29.91 27.72 19.74
N THR A 127 29.58 26.44 19.58
CA THR A 127 29.64 25.79 18.28
C THR A 127 28.40 26.20 17.53
N ALA A 128 28.59 27.21 16.68
CA ALA A 128 27.71 27.49 15.57
C ALA A 128 27.34 26.16 14.88
N ASP A 129 26.05 26.05 14.59
CA ASP A 129 25.37 25.00 13.82
C ASP A 129 26.09 24.73 12.49
N ALA A 130 27.22 24.03 12.54
CA ALA A 130 27.99 23.63 11.39
C ALA A 130 27.28 22.42 10.79
N SER A 131 26.41 22.70 9.82
CA SER A 131 25.81 21.67 8.96
C SER A 131 26.90 20.66 8.54
N PRO A 132 26.69 19.34 8.76
CA PRO A 132 27.70 18.35 8.45
C PRO A 132 28.09 18.45 6.97
N PRO A 133 29.38 18.25 6.61
CA PRO A 133 29.84 18.37 5.23
C PRO A 133 29.00 17.51 4.28
N HIS A 134 28.78 17.99 3.04
CA HIS A 134 27.88 17.37 2.07
C HIS A 134 28.13 15.86 1.86
N SER A 135 29.39 15.42 1.97
CA SER A 135 29.77 14.00 1.91
C SER A 135 29.20 13.17 3.07
N GLN A 136 29.19 13.71 4.29
CA GLN A 136 28.62 13.02 5.46
C GLN A 136 27.10 12.94 5.39
N ARG A 137 26.42 13.97 4.86
CA ARG A 137 24.97 13.95 4.63
C ARG A 137 24.58 12.88 3.61
N LEU A 138 25.33 12.76 2.52
CA LEU A 138 25.09 11.72 1.51
C LEU A 138 25.35 10.31 2.06
N VAL A 139 26.46 10.11 2.78
CA VAL A 139 26.77 8.81 3.41
C VAL A 139 25.70 8.43 4.42
N HIS A 140 25.20 9.40 5.20
CA HIS A 140 24.12 9.18 6.15
C HIS A 140 22.80 8.80 5.45
N ALA A 141 22.45 9.49 4.36
CA ALA A 141 21.28 9.17 3.55
C ALA A 141 21.38 7.77 2.92
N MET A 142 22.54 7.41 2.37
CA MET A 142 22.78 6.08 1.78
C MET A 142 22.70 4.97 2.82
N ARG A 143 23.33 5.13 3.98
CA ARG A 143 23.27 4.14 5.07
C ARG A 143 21.84 3.95 5.57
N THR A 144 21.07 5.03 5.63
CA THR A 144 19.66 5.02 5.99
C THR A 144 18.82 4.25 4.97
N ALA A 145 19.04 4.52 3.68
CA ALA A 145 18.36 3.83 2.58
C ALA A 145 18.70 2.34 2.51
N MET A 146 19.97 1.97 2.72
CA MET A 146 20.39 0.56 2.78
C MET A 146 19.68 -0.18 3.92
N ARG A 147 19.58 0.44 5.10
CA ARG A 147 18.87 -0.16 6.24
C ARG A 147 17.39 -0.38 5.91
N ASP A 148 16.73 0.60 5.29
CA ASP A 148 15.34 0.44 4.82
C ASP A 148 15.18 -0.65 3.76
N PHE A 149 16.14 -0.74 2.85
CA PHE A 149 16.16 -1.75 1.80
C PHE A 149 16.28 -3.16 2.39
N ILE A 150 17.19 -3.38 3.34
CA ILE A 150 17.38 -4.68 3.98
C ILE A 150 16.17 -5.06 4.83
N ASP A 151 15.65 -4.13 5.64
CA ASP A 151 14.46 -4.36 6.45
C ASP A 151 13.24 -4.73 5.59
N THR A 152 13.11 -4.10 4.41
CA THR A 152 12.03 -4.40 3.45
C THR A 152 12.30 -5.65 2.62
N GLY A 153 13.57 -5.91 2.30
CA GLY A 153 14.02 -6.98 1.43
C GLY A 153 13.61 -8.35 1.94
N MET A 154 13.71 -8.58 3.25
CA MET A 154 13.27 -9.85 3.86
C MET A 154 11.79 -10.15 3.59
N TYR A 155 10.89 -9.19 3.79
CA TYR A 155 9.46 -9.36 3.52
C TYR A 155 9.18 -9.51 2.03
N PHE A 156 9.95 -8.81 1.19
CA PHE A 156 9.86 -8.94 -0.26
C PHE A 156 10.22 -10.34 -0.74
N SER A 157 11.32 -10.91 -0.24
CA SER A 157 11.77 -12.26 -0.61
C SER A 157 10.72 -13.32 -0.27
N ILE A 158 10.06 -13.21 0.88
CA ILE A 158 8.97 -14.12 1.27
C ILE A 158 7.80 -13.99 0.29
N GLY A 159 7.38 -12.77 -0.05
CA GLY A 159 6.31 -12.54 -1.02
C GLY A 159 6.63 -13.13 -2.40
N VAL A 160 7.84 -12.88 -2.92
CA VAL A 160 8.29 -13.41 -4.22
C VAL A 160 8.34 -14.94 -4.23
N ALA A 161 8.79 -15.56 -3.15
CA ALA A 161 8.81 -17.03 -3.04
C ALA A 161 7.39 -17.61 -3.10
N ILE A 162 6.43 -16.99 -2.41
CA ILE A 162 5.01 -17.41 -2.43
C ILE A 162 4.42 -17.24 -3.83
N THR A 163 4.63 -16.08 -4.48
CA THR A 163 4.16 -15.83 -5.85
C THR A 163 4.75 -16.82 -6.85
N ALA A 164 6.04 -17.13 -6.73
CA ALA A 164 6.73 -18.09 -7.61
C ALA A 164 6.16 -19.49 -7.47
N LEU A 165 5.93 -19.95 -6.23
CA LEU A 165 5.27 -21.23 -5.97
C LEU A 165 3.86 -21.25 -6.56
N PHE A 166 3.07 -20.20 -6.30
CA PHE A 166 1.72 -20.12 -6.85
C PHE A 166 1.71 -20.20 -8.38
N LYS A 167 2.54 -19.42 -9.06
CA LYS A 167 2.66 -19.49 -10.52
C LYS A 167 3.16 -20.84 -11.05
N ALA A 168 3.95 -21.58 -10.29
CA ALA A 168 4.42 -22.90 -10.69
C ALA A 168 3.30 -23.97 -10.67
N TYR A 169 2.25 -23.76 -9.86
CA TYR A 169 1.16 -24.73 -9.67
C TYR A 169 -0.19 -24.28 -10.24
N VAL A 170 -0.33 -23.04 -10.67
CA VAL A 170 -1.57 -22.52 -11.28
C VAL A 170 -1.70 -23.02 -12.72
N THR A 171 -2.74 -23.78 -12.99
CA THR A 171 -3.14 -24.26 -14.31
C THR A 171 -4.21 -23.36 -14.96
N ASP A 172 -4.30 -23.42 -16.29
CA ASP A 172 -5.22 -22.62 -17.11
C ASP A 172 -6.72 -22.83 -16.75
N ASP A 173 -7.06 -23.93 -16.07
CA ASP A 173 -8.42 -24.25 -15.62
C ASP A 173 -9.03 -23.20 -14.67
N LEU A 174 -8.19 -22.48 -13.92
CA LEU A 174 -8.64 -21.42 -13.00
C LEU A 174 -9.29 -20.25 -13.74
N VAL A 175 -8.88 -19.99 -14.99
CA VAL A 175 -9.40 -18.89 -15.81
C VAL A 175 -10.84 -19.14 -16.24
N VAL A 176 -11.24 -20.41 -16.41
CA VAL A 176 -12.61 -20.78 -16.79
C VAL A 176 -13.60 -20.49 -15.65
N LEU A 177 -13.18 -20.66 -14.40
CA LEU A 177 -14.01 -20.36 -13.22
C LEU A 177 -14.29 -18.85 -13.09
N PHE A 178 -13.36 -18.01 -13.53
CA PHE A 178 -13.47 -16.55 -13.41
C PHE A 178 -14.55 -15.94 -14.31
N ASN A 179 -14.96 -16.68 -15.36
CA ASN A 179 -15.92 -16.20 -16.35
C ASN A 179 -17.34 -16.74 -16.14
N GLN A 180 -17.59 -17.54 -15.10
CA GLN A 180 -18.92 -18.14 -14.86
C GLN A 180 -19.95 -17.13 -14.32
N SER A 181 -19.50 -16.20 -13.47
CA SER A 181 -20.33 -15.16 -12.87
C SER A 181 -19.47 -13.95 -12.57
N GLU A 182 -19.98 -12.76 -12.87
CA GLU A 182 -19.26 -11.50 -12.64
C GLU A 182 -18.85 -11.32 -11.17
N TYR A 183 -19.74 -11.67 -10.23
CA TYR A 183 -19.46 -11.61 -8.80
C TYR A 183 -18.31 -12.55 -8.41
N ILE A 184 -18.33 -13.79 -8.94
CA ILE A 184 -17.28 -14.78 -8.68
C ILE A 184 -15.95 -14.30 -9.29
N GLY A 185 -15.99 -13.75 -10.50
CA GLY A 185 -14.83 -13.18 -11.20
C GLY A 185 -14.17 -12.05 -10.41
N VAL A 186 -14.95 -11.11 -9.86
CA VAL A 186 -14.45 -10.01 -9.02
C VAL A 186 -13.70 -10.53 -7.80
N ASN A 187 -14.32 -11.43 -7.03
CA ASN A 187 -13.72 -11.96 -5.81
C ASN A 187 -12.44 -12.76 -6.11
N LEU A 188 -12.47 -13.61 -7.14
CA LEU A 188 -11.33 -14.44 -7.50
C LEU A 188 -10.17 -13.61 -8.07
N MET A 189 -10.46 -12.56 -8.84
CA MET A 189 -9.42 -11.64 -9.31
C MET A 189 -8.78 -10.86 -8.15
N MET A 190 -9.54 -10.46 -7.13
CA MET A 190 -8.95 -9.84 -5.95
C MET A 190 -8.07 -10.80 -5.15
N ILE A 191 -8.48 -12.06 -5.01
CA ILE A 191 -7.65 -13.12 -4.38
C ILE A 191 -6.39 -13.35 -5.19
N LEU A 192 -6.50 -13.41 -6.51
CA LEU A 192 -5.37 -13.54 -7.41
C LEU A 192 -4.39 -12.38 -7.26
N ALA A 193 -4.88 -11.14 -7.21
CA ALA A 193 -4.06 -9.94 -6.98
C ALA A 193 -3.29 -10.04 -5.65
N PHE A 194 -3.98 -10.45 -4.58
CA PHE A 194 -3.41 -10.61 -3.25
C PHE A 194 -2.23 -11.59 -3.25
N VAL A 195 -2.42 -12.75 -3.88
CA VAL A 195 -1.42 -13.82 -3.91
C VAL A 195 -0.27 -13.46 -4.83
N LEU A 196 -0.54 -12.89 -6.00
CA LEU A 196 0.51 -12.58 -6.97
C LEU A 196 1.42 -11.44 -6.50
N SER A 197 0.95 -10.54 -5.61
CA SER A 197 1.75 -9.45 -5.04
C SER A 197 2.56 -8.69 -6.12
N LEU A 198 1.92 -8.41 -7.25
CA LEU A 198 2.53 -7.70 -8.37
C LEU A 198 2.67 -6.22 -8.06
N CYS A 199 3.69 -5.59 -8.62
CA CYS A 199 3.81 -4.13 -8.55
C CYS A 199 2.67 -3.45 -9.33
N SER A 200 2.14 -2.31 -8.86
CA SER A 200 1.05 -1.53 -9.51
C SER A 200 1.29 -1.08 -10.95
N THR A 201 2.52 -1.21 -11.46
CA THR A 201 2.84 -0.90 -12.85
C THR A 201 2.74 -2.13 -13.74
N SER A 202 3.17 -3.28 -13.23
CA SER A 202 3.15 -4.56 -13.95
C SER A 202 1.81 -5.26 -13.85
N ASP A 203 1.04 -4.98 -12.78
CA ASP A 203 -0.29 -5.53 -12.55
C ASP A 203 -1.26 -5.22 -13.70
N ALA A 204 -1.17 -4.03 -14.29
CA ALA A 204 -2.00 -3.56 -15.40
C ALA A 204 -1.85 -4.42 -16.64
N PHE A 205 -0.62 -4.78 -16.99
CA PHE A 205 -0.34 -5.65 -18.13
C PHE A 205 -0.85 -7.07 -17.89
N ILE A 206 -0.75 -7.58 -16.66
CA ILE A 206 -1.28 -8.90 -16.32
C ILE A 206 -2.81 -8.89 -16.35
N ALA A 207 -3.46 -7.89 -15.76
CA ALA A 207 -4.92 -7.76 -15.74
C ALA A 207 -5.54 -7.61 -17.13
N ALA A 208 -4.90 -6.83 -18.01
CA ALA A 208 -5.39 -6.59 -19.37
C ALA A 208 -5.53 -7.89 -20.18
N ASN A 209 -4.65 -8.86 -19.93
CA ASN A 209 -4.60 -10.14 -20.65
C ASN A 209 -5.62 -11.18 -20.18
N PHE A 210 -6.28 -11.00 -19.05
CA PHE A 210 -7.30 -11.95 -18.61
C PHE A 210 -8.61 -11.78 -19.39
N PRO A 211 -9.23 -12.88 -19.87
CA PRO A 211 -10.53 -12.83 -20.54
C PRO A 211 -11.67 -12.82 -19.50
N VAL A 212 -11.68 -11.81 -18.62
CA VAL A 212 -12.67 -11.65 -17.54
C VAL A 212 -13.38 -10.30 -17.65
N PRO A 213 -14.56 -10.13 -17.02
CA PRO A 213 -15.28 -8.86 -17.01
C PRO A 213 -14.43 -7.68 -16.52
N LEU A 214 -14.74 -6.48 -17.00
CA LEU A 214 -13.98 -5.28 -16.65
C LEU A 214 -14.06 -4.95 -15.15
N SER A 215 -15.19 -5.23 -14.49
CA SER A 215 -15.35 -5.11 -13.03
C SER A 215 -14.30 -5.94 -12.28
N ALA A 216 -14.04 -7.16 -12.72
CA ALA A 216 -13.04 -8.04 -12.13
C ALA A 216 -11.61 -7.55 -12.37
N LYS A 217 -11.32 -7.02 -13.58
CA LYS A 217 -10.03 -6.37 -13.88
C LYS A 217 -9.81 -5.13 -13.02
N LEU A 218 -10.83 -4.28 -12.85
CA LEU A 218 -10.76 -3.09 -12.00
C LEU A 218 -10.53 -3.46 -10.53
N ALA A 219 -11.25 -4.47 -10.03
CA ALA A 219 -11.09 -4.95 -8.66
C ALA A 219 -9.66 -5.47 -8.40
N PHE A 220 -9.07 -6.20 -9.36
CA PHE A 220 -7.66 -6.61 -9.34
C PHE A 220 -6.72 -5.40 -9.20
N LEU A 221 -6.91 -4.39 -10.06
CA LEU A 221 -6.03 -3.21 -10.18
C LEU A 221 -6.13 -2.23 -9.02
N VAL A 222 -7.28 -2.18 -8.35
CA VAL A 222 -7.48 -1.35 -7.16
C VAL A 222 -7.04 -2.09 -5.90
N PHE A 223 -7.35 -3.38 -5.76
CA PHE A 223 -7.07 -4.11 -4.54
C PHE A 223 -5.59 -4.47 -4.37
N GLY A 224 -4.94 -4.98 -5.42
CA GLY A 224 -3.57 -5.48 -5.35
C GLY A 224 -2.58 -4.50 -4.73
N PRO A 225 -2.48 -3.25 -5.21
CA PRO A 225 -1.54 -2.29 -4.66
C PRO A 225 -1.89 -1.78 -3.25
N MET A 226 -3.14 -1.96 -2.79
CA MET A 226 -3.55 -1.63 -1.41
C MET A 226 -3.26 -2.76 -0.44
N MET A 227 -3.46 -4.00 -0.89
CA MET A 227 -3.40 -5.20 -0.06
C MET A 227 -2.87 -6.38 -0.87
N ASP A 228 -1.68 -6.84 -0.50
CA ASP A 228 -1.09 -8.08 -0.98
C ASP A 228 -0.40 -8.83 0.18
N VAL A 229 0.08 -10.04 -0.09
CA VAL A 229 0.77 -10.86 0.93
C VAL A 229 1.96 -10.12 1.55
N LYS A 230 2.76 -9.43 0.72
CA LYS A 230 3.95 -8.70 1.15
C LYS A 230 3.58 -7.50 2.04
N LEU A 231 2.62 -6.70 1.62
CA LEU A 231 2.09 -5.54 2.32
C LEU A 231 1.45 -5.95 3.63
N VAL A 232 0.74 -7.08 3.70
CA VAL A 232 0.25 -7.62 4.97
C VAL A 232 1.41 -7.87 5.93
N PHE A 233 2.46 -8.57 5.51
CA PHE A 233 3.62 -8.79 6.38
C PHE A 233 4.28 -7.48 6.82
N MET A 234 4.41 -6.52 5.91
CA MET A 234 4.99 -5.21 6.23
C MET A 234 4.09 -4.39 7.15
N TYR A 235 2.77 -4.40 6.97
CA TYR A 235 1.79 -3.73 7.82
C TYR A 235 1.76 -4.36 9.21
N LEU A 236 1.92 -5.68 9.31
CA LEU A 236 2.04 -6.37 10.59
C LEU A 236 3.27 -5.92 11.38
N SER A 237 4.29 -5.31 10.78
CA SER A 237 5.43 -4.72 11.51
C SER A 237 5.09 -3.38 12.19
N VAL A 238 4.01 -2.71 11.76
CA VAL A 238 3.60 -1.37 12.24
C VAL A 238 2.33 -1.44 13.08
N PHE A 239 1.34 -2.18 12.60
CA PHE A 239 -0.01 -2.24 13.16
C PHE A 239 -0.29 -3.56 13.87
N LYS A 240 -1.32 -3.57 14.71
CA LYS A 240 -1.79 -4.78 15.40
C LYS A 240 -2.40 -5.76 14.39
N ARG A 241 -2.21 -7.07 14.60
CA ARG A 241 -2.74 -8.12 13.72
C ARG A 241 -4.25 -7.98 13.46
N ARG A 242 -5.04 -7.72 14.51
CA ARG A 242 -6.50 -7.50 14.41
C ARG A 242 -6.87 -6.35 13.47
N PHE A 243 -6.11 -5.26 13.52
CA PHE A 243 -6.32 -4.11 12.65
C PHE A 243 -5.99 -4.44 11.19
N VAL A 244 -4.82 -5.06 10.94
CA VAL A 244 -4.40 -5.42 9.57
C VAL A 244 -5.38 -6.41 8.93
N THR A 245 -5.83 -7.44 9.67
CA THR A 245 -6.82 -8.39 9.14
C THR A 245 -8.18 -7.73 8.92
N GLY A 246 -8.62 -6.85 9.83
CA GLY A 246 -9.87 -6.10 9.66
C GLY A 246 -9.82 -5.16 8.46
N MET A 247 -8.68 -4.50 8.24
CA MET A 247 -8.43 -3.64 7.08
C MET A 247 -8.42 -4.46 5.78
N ALA A 248 -7.75 -5.61 5.75
CA ALA A 248 -7.71 -6.51 4.60
C ALA A 248 -9.12 -6.96 4.18
N VAL A 249 -9.89 -7.47 5.15
CA VAL A 249 -11.26 -7.96 4.93
C VAL A 249 -12.20 -6.81 4.56
N GLY A 250 -12.11 -5.67 5.25
CA GLY A 250 -12.92 -4.49 4.95
C GLY A 250 -12.66 -3.95 3.54
N LEU A 251 -11.39 -3.82 3.15
CA LEU A 251 -11.02 -3.41 1.79
C LEU A 251 -11.50 -4.42 0.75
N PHE A 252 -11.42 -5.72 1.05
CA PHE A 252 -11.89 -6.76 0.13
C PHE A 252 -13.38 -6.60 -0.19
N PHE A 253 -14.24 -6.44 0.81
CA PHE A 253 -15.67 -6.27 0.57
C PHE A 253 -16.01 -4.90 -0.01
N VAL A 254 -15.39 -3.82 0.46
CA VAL A 254 -15.68 -2.46 -0.04
C VAL A 254 -15.26 -2.30 -1.50
N ILE A 255 -14.06 -2.72 -1.87
CA ILE A 255 -13.58 -2.63 -3.26
C ILE A 255 -14.40 -3.57 -4.15
N GLY A 256 -14.66 -4.81 -3.72
CA GLY A 256 -15.47 -5.76 -4.48
C GLY A 256 -16.87 -5.22 -4.77
N ALA A 257 -17.54 -4.64 -3.75
CA ALA A 257 -18.85 -4.02 -3.92
C ALA A 257 -18.77 -2.79 -4.84
N LEU A 258 -17.82 -1.88 -4.62
CA LEU A 258 -17.68 -0.67 -5.44
C LEU A 258 -17.41 -1.01 -6.90
N CYS A 259 -16.50 -1.92 -7.21
CA CYS A 259 -16.20 -2.32 -8.60
C CYS A 259 -17.38 -3.03 -9.27
N TYR A 260 -18.13 -3.84 -8.52
CA TYR A 260 -19.34 -4.49 -9.03
C TYR A 260 -20.43 -3.45 -9.35
N PHE A 261 -20.76 -2.57 -8.41
CA PHE A 261 -21.78 -1.53 -8.61
C PHE A 261 -21.36 -0.48 -9.64
N TRP A 262 -20.09 -0.10 -9.69
CA TRP A 262 -19.57 0.90 -10.63
C TRP A 262 -19.87 0.51 -12.08
N MET A 263 -19.68 -0.77 -12.43
CA MET A 263 -19.94 -1.27 -13.78
C MET A 263 -21.42 -1.48 -14.11
N HIS A 264 -22.31 -1.50 -13.11
CA HIS A 264 -23.76 -1.60 -13.32
C HIS A 264 -24.45 -0.23 -13.38
N VAL A 265 -23.74 0.83 -12.99
CA VAL A 265 -24.27 2.20 -12.90
C VAL A 265 -23.65 3.14 -13.94
N ALA A 266 -22.36 2.93 -14.28
CA ALA A 266 -21.64 3.68 -15.31
C ALA A 266 -21.95 3.16 -16.71
#